data_AF-A0AAN8G0T7-F1
#
_entry.id   AF-A0AAN8G0T7-F1
#
_cell.length_a   1.000
_cell.length_b   1.000
_cell.length_c   1.000
_cell.angle_alpha   90.00
_cell.angle_beta   90.00
_cell.angle_gamma   90.00
#
_symmetry.space_group_name_H-M   'P 1'
#
loop_
_entity.id
_entity.type
_entity.pdbx_description
1 polymer ?
#
loop_
_entity_poly.entity_id
_entity_poly.type
_entity_poly.pdbx_seq_one_letter_code
_entity_poly.pdbx_strand_id
1 'polypeptide(L)' 'MVPDLHSSKSGSQQFMELYNGLKTNFAVRAIWLQVTSPTLWSPSVLNNTQFITNIIATA' A
#
# COMPACT_ATOMS: atom_id res chain seq x y z
N MET A 1 6.12 -0.86 3.90
CA MET A 1 4.80 -0.25 4.10
C MET A 1 3.87 -1.30 4.68
N VAL A 2 3.18 -0.96 5.76
CA VAL A 2 2.02 -1.71 6.25
C VAL A 2 0.79 -0.95 5.77
N PRO A 3 -0.07 -1.53 4.91
CA PRO A 3 -1.26 -0.85 4.44
C PRO A 3 -2.25 -0.56 5.57
N ASP A 4 -2.96 0.55 5.46
CA ASP A 4 -4.14 0.82 6.27
C ASP A 4 -5.40 0.38 5.50
N LEU A 5 -5.83 -0.86 5.74
CA LEU A 5 -6.91 -1.51 4.99
C LEU A 5 -8.31 -0.99 5.36
N HIS A 6 -8.44 -0.24 6.45
CA HIS A 6 -9.71 0.36 6.88
C HIS A 6 -9.86 1.81 6.44
N SER A 7 -8.80 2.40 5.87
CA SER A 7 -8.85 3.71 5.26
C SER A 7 -9.78 3.74 4.04
N SER A 8 -10.39 4.88 3.77
CA SER A 8 -11.08 5.15 2.50
C SER A 8 -10.10 5.37 1.33
N LYS A 9 -8.80 5.47 1.61
CA LYS A 9 -7.76 5.69 0.60
C LYS A 9 -7.44 4.43 -0.18
N SER A 10 -7.31 4.57 -1.49
CA SER A 10 -6.82 3.49 -2.36
C SER A 10 -5.36 3.13 -2.03
N GLY A 11 -4.95 1.93 -2.45
CA GLY A 11 -3.56 1.49 -2.32
C GLY A 11 -2.57 2.46 -2.99
N SER A 12 -2.94 3.02 -4.15
CA SER A 12 -2.14 4.04 -4.84
C SER A 12 -1.96 5.32 -4.02
N GLN A 13 -3.04 5.82 -3.39
CA GLN A 13 -2.98 7.00 -2.53
C GLN A 13 -2.07 6.76 -1.32
N GLN A 14 -2.23 5.62 -0.65
CA GLN A 14 -1.40 5.26 0.52
C GLN A 14 0.08 5.12 0.15
N PHE A 15 0.38 4.50 -1.00
CA PHE A 15 1.75 4.39 -1.49
C PHE A 15 2.36 5.76 -1.80
N MET A 16 1.64 6.62 -2.52
CA MET A 16 2.14 7.94 -2.89
C MET A 16 2.40 8.84 -1.68
N GLU A 17 1.54 8.80 -0.66
CA GLU A 17 1.75 9.55 0.58
C GLU A 17 3.05 9.13 1.27
N LEU A 18 3.26 7.81 1.44
CA LEU A 18 4.48 7.28 2.03
C LEU A 18 5.71 7.64 1.18
N TYR A 19 5.67 7.38 -0.13
CA TYR A 19 6.80 7.61 -1.02
C TYR A 19 7.17 9.10 -1.09
N ASN A 20 6.19 9.99 -1.22
CA ASN A 20 6.42 11.43 -1.25
C ASN A 20 6.98 11.96 0.08
N GLY A 21 6.51 11.44 1.21
CA GLY A 21 7.06 11.79 2.52
C GLY A 21 8.52 11.35 2.66
N LEU A 22 8.84 10.12 2.28
CA LEU A 22 10.20 9.58 2.37
C LEU A 22 11.17 10.26 1.41
N LYS A 23 10.78 10.47 0.14
CA LYS A 23 11.68 11.03 -0.90
C LYS A 23 12.11 12.47 -0.62
N THR A 24 11.42 13.16 0.28
CA THR A 24 11.79 14.51 0.73
C THR A 24 13.10 14.52 1.50
N ASN A 25 13.42 13.43 2.21
CA ASN A 25 14.61 13.34 3.08
C ASN A 25 15.54 12.18 2.71
N PHE A 26 15.08 11.22 1.92
CA PHE A 26 15.82 9.99 1.63
C PHE A 26 15.79 9.64 0.13
N ALA A 27 16.90 9.13 -0.39
CA ALA A 27 16.91 8.44 -1.68
C ALA A 27 16.28 7.05 -1.53
N VAL A 28 14.97 6.97 -1.73
CA VAL A 28 14.21 5.72 -1.60
C VAL A 28 14.62 4.75 -2.71
N ARG A 29 15.21 3.60 -2.33
CA ARG A 29 15.65 2.56 -3.27
C ARG A 29 14.66 1.42 -3.46
N ALA A 30 13.91 1.11 -2.40
CA ALA A 30 12.91 0.06 -2.41
C ALA A 30 11.89 0.32 -1.30
N ILE A 31 10.64 -0.06 -1.55
CA ILE A 31 9.57 -0.10 -0.55
C ILE A 31 9.02 -1.52 -0.55
N TRP A 32 9.09 -2.19 0.60
CA TRP A 32 8.52 -3.52 0.77
C TRP A 32 7.07 -3.44 1.23
N LEU A 33 6.16 -4.13 0.55
CA LEU A 33 4.76 -4.26 0.98
C LEU A 33 4.64 -5.41 1.98
N GLN A 34 4.16 -5.11 3.18
CA GLN A 34 3.95 -6.12 4.21
C GLN A 34 2.47 -6.56 4.20
N VAL A 35 2.25 -7.78 3.73
CA VAL A 35 0.93 -8.45 3.73
C VAL A 35 0.85 -9.35 4.95
N THR A 36 0.53 -8.75 6.10
CA THR A 36 0.33 -9.47 7.37
C THR A 36 -1.08 -9.26 7.89
N SER A 37 -1.42 -9.93 9.01
CA SER A 37 -2.71 -9.77 9.71
C SER A 37 -3.92 -10.10 8.84
N PRO A 38 -4.09 -11.37 8.40
CA PRO A 38 -5.12 -11.77 7.45
C PRO A 38 -6.56 -11.41 7.89
N THR A 39 -6.80 -11.26 9.19
CA THR A 39 -8.08 -10.84 9.76
C THR A 39 -8.46 -9.39 9.46
N LEU A 40 -7.51 -8.53 9.09
CA LEU A 40 -7.75 -7.13 8.73
C LEU A 40 -8.05 -6.95 7.24
N TRP A 41 -7.73 -7.95 6.42
CA TRP A 41 -7.98 -7.90 4.98
C TRP A 41 -9.45 -8.15 4.68
N SER A 42 -9.90 -7.67 3.52
CA SER A 42 -11.25 -7.97 3.05
C SER A 42 -11.43 -9.49 2.91
N PRO A 43 -12.61 -10.05 3.22
CA PRO A 43 -12.90 -11.44 2.86
C PRO A 43 -12.91 -11.66 1.34
N SER A 44 -13.03 -10.59 0.54
CA SER A 44 -12.96 -10.65 -0.92
C SER A 44 -11.51 -10.69 -1.41
N VAL A 45 -11.13 -11.83 -1.99
CA VAL A 45 -9.83 -11.98 -2.66
C VAL A 45 -9.67 -10.94 -3.77
N LEU A 46 -10.72 -10.68 -4.55
CA LEU A 46 -10.70 -9.69 -5.63
C LEU A 46 -10.37 -8.28 -5.11
N ASN A 47 -10.97 -7.87 -4.00
CA ASN A 47 -10.72 -6.55 -3.42
C ASN A 47 -9.26 -6.44 -2.94
N ASN A 48 -8.73 -7.50 -2.31
CA ASN A 48 -7.37 -7.53 -1.82
C ASN A 48 -6.35 -7.50 -2.96
N THR A 49 -6.55 -8.30 -4.00
CA THR A 49 -5.66 -8.31 -5.17
C THR A 49 -5.71 -6.98 -5.89
N GLN A 50 -6.89 -6.40 -6.10
CA GLN A 50 -7.01 -5.08 -6.71
C GLN A 50 -6.31 -3.98 -5.91
N PHE A 51 -6.43 -3.99 -4.57
CA PHE A 51 -5.73 -3.05 -3.71
C PHE A 51 -4.20 -3.16 -3.84
N ILE A 52 -3.66 -4.38 -3.83
CA ILE A 52 -2.22 -4.64 -4.01
C ILE A 52 -1.76 -4.24 -5.42
N THR A 53 -2.53 -4.59 -6.45
CA THR A 53 -2.25 -4.19 -7.84
C THR A 53 -2.19 -2.68 -7.98
N ASN A 54 -3.09 -1.93 -7.32
CA ASN A 54 -3.05 -0.47 -7.33
C ASN A 54 -1.74 0.09 -6.72
N ILE A 55 -1.19 -0.55 -5.68
CA ILE A 55 0.12 -0.16 -5.12
C ILE A 55 1.22 -0.42 -6.15
N ILE A 56 1.29 -1.65 -6.67
CA ILE A 56 2.38 -2.07 -7.57
C ILE A 56 2.37 -1.26 -8.88
N ALA A 57 1.20 -0.97 -9.44
CA ALA A 57 1.08 -0.17 -10.67
C ALA A 57 1.46 1.31 -10.48
N THR A 58 1.48 1.80 -9.23
CA THR A 58 1.86 3.19 -8.91
C THR A 58 3.34 3.33 -8.56
N ALA A 59 3.99 2.23 -8.16
CA ALA A 59 5.40 2.18 -7.77
C ALA A 59 6.34 2.38 -8.97
#